data_AF-A0A7W4C1S3-F1
#
_entry.id   AF-A0A7W4C1S3-F1
#
_cell.length_a   1.000
_cell.length_b   1.000
_cell.length_c   1.000
_cell.angle_alpha   90.00
_cell.angle_beta   90.00
_cell.angle_gamma   90.00
#
_symmetry.space_group_name_H-M   'P 1'
#
loop_
_entity.id
_entity.type
_entity.pdbx_description
1 polymer ?
#
loop_
_entity_poly.entity_id
_entity_poly.type
_entity_poly.pdbx_seq_one_letter_code
_entity_poly.pdbx_strand_id
1 'polypeptide(L)' 'MCINEHIKNAHIAAEKAAASLGYSSFNELNNSDNEHDKQIARSAFDGAFFYDLSPNLKRRD' A
#
# COMPACT_ATOMS: atom_id res chain seq x y z
N MET A 1 -15.77 -13.77 -6.15
CA MET A 1 -15.77 -12.86 -4.99
C MET A 1 -14.40 -12.19 -4.92
N CYS A 2 -14.11 -11.23 -5.83
CA CYS A 2 -12.75 -10.75 -6.10
C CYS A 2 -12.28 -9.56 -5.23
N ILE A 3 -13.20 -8.93 -4.49
CA ILE A 3 -12.91 -7.70 -3.73
C ILE A 3 -11.97 -7.97 -2.53
N ASN A 4 -12.03 -9.16 -1.94
CA ASN A 4 -11.25 -9.50 -0.74
C ASN A 4 -9.75 -9.69 -1.00
N GLU A 5 -9.36 -10.11 -2.20
CA GLU A 5 -7.96 -10.42 -2.51
C GLU A 5 -7.16 -9.14 -2.82
N HIS A 6 -7.76 -8.22 -3.58
CA HIS A 6 -7.18 -6.91 -3.87
C HIS A 6 -6.95 -6.07 -2.60
N ILE A 7 -7.91 -6.08 -1.68
CA ILE A 7 -7.77 -5.37 -0.39
C ILE A 7 -6.66 -5.99 0.46
N LYS A 8 -6.53 -7.33 0.47
CA LYS A 8 -5.42 -8.00 1.15
C LYS A 8 -4.07 -7.62 0.55
N ASN A 9 -3.94 -7.62 -0.77
CA ASN A 9 -2.69 -7.23 -1.46
C ASN A 9 -2.33 -5.77 -1.18
N ALA A 10 -3.32 -4.87 -1.20
CA ALA A 10 -3.13 -3.47 -0.87
C ALA A 10 -2.68 -3.27 0.59
N HIS A 11 -3.27 -4.00 1.54
CA HIS A 11 -2.82 -3.99 2.93
C HIS A 11 -1.38 -4.48 3.09
N ILE A 12 -0.98 -5.57 2.41
CA ILE A 12 0.40 -6.07 2.45
C ILE A 12 1.38 -5.03 1.90
N ALA A 13 1.00 -4.29 0.86
CA ALA A 13 1.83 -3.22 0.32
C ALA A 13 1.98 -2.05 1.30
N ALA A 14 0.90 -1.65 1.96
CA ALA A 14 0.92 -0.63 3.01
C ALA A 14 1.79 -1.04 4.20
N GLU A 15 1.70 -2.30 4.64
CA GLU A 15 2.54 -2.85 5.71
C GLU A 15 4.02 -2.90 5.33
N LYS A 16 4.34 -3.31 4.10
CA LYS A 16 5.73 -3.27 3.59
C LYS A 16 6.29 -1.86 3.51
N ALA A 17 5.47 -0.89 3.10
CA ALA A 17 5.86 0.51 3.08
C ALA A 17 6.12 1.03 4.51
N ALA A 18 5.24 0.74 5.47
CA ALA A 18 5.42 1.10 6.87
C ALA A 18 6.70 0.47 7.47
N ALA A 19 6.94 -0.82 7.21
CA ALA A 19 8.16 -1.50 7.61
C ALA A 19 9.43 -0.89 7.00
N SER A 20 9.36 -0.46 5.74
CA SER A 20 10.48 0.21 5.05
C SER A 20 10.78 1.60 5.62
N LEU A 21 9.79 2.24 6.23
CA LEU A 21 9.90 3.53 6.92
C LEU A 21 10.34 3.37 8.39
N GLY A 22 10.48 2.12 8.88
CA GLY A 22 10.94 1.81 10.24
C GLY A 22 9.83 1.58 11.27
N TYR A 23 8.57 1.48 10.83
CA TYR A 23 7.44 1.16 11.70
C TYR A 23 7.20 -0.36 11.77
N SER A 24 6.72 -0.86 12.91
CA SER A 24 6.46 -2.30 13.07
C SER A 24 5.20 -2.76 12.33
N SER A 25 4.28 -1.84 12.05
CA SER A 25 3.01 -2.12 11.36
C SER A 25 2.41 -0.86 10.73
N PHE A 26 1.51 -1.02 9.77
CA PHE A 26 0.76 0.12 9.21
C PHE A 26 -0.08 0.82 10.29
N ASN A 27 -0.57 0.09 11.29
CA ASN A 27 -1.31 0.67 12.40
C ASN A 27 -0.43 1.61 13.24
N GLU A 28 0.82 1.25 13.50
CA GLU A 28 1.77 2.12 14.21
C GLU A 28 2.04 3.40 13.42
N LEU A 29 2.30 3.28 12.12
CA LEU A 29 2.47 4.42 11.21
C LEU A 29 1.24 5.34 11.22
N ASN A 30 0.03 4.77 11.18
CA ASN A 30 -1.22 5.54 11.16
C ASN A 30 -1.47 6.28 12.49
N ASN A 31 -0.95 5.76 13.61
CA ASN A 31 -0.98 6.43 14.92
C ASN A 31 0.16 7.44 15.13
N SER A 32 1.15 7.48 14.23
CA SER A 32 2.22 8.48 14.30
C SER A 32 1.72 9.86 13.83
N ASP A 33 2.40 10.94 14.22
CA ASP A 33 2.15 12.28 13.67
C ASP A 33 2.88 12.53 12.33
N ASN A 34 3.52 11.49 11.76
CA ASN A 34 4.28 11.61 10.53
C ASN A 34 3.37 11.45 9.29
N GLU A 35 2.73 12.56 8.91
CA GLU A 35 1.84 12.62 7.74
C GLU A 35 2.55 12.26 6.42
N HIS A 36 3.85 12.55 6.30
CA HIS A 36 4.63 12.21 5.10
C HIS A 36 4.72 10.70 4.91
N ASP A 37 5.05 9.98 5.97
CA ASP A 37 5.20 8.53 5.95
C ASP A 37 3.84 7.84 5.73
N LYS A 38 2.76 8.40 6.31
CA LYS A 38 1.39 7.94 6.04
C LYS A 38 1.02 8.09 4.56
N GLN A 39 1.41 9.20 3.92
CA GLN A 39 1.17 9.40 2.49
C GLN A 39 1.91 8.38 1.63
N ILE A 40 3.14 8.01 2.00
CA ILE A 40 3.91 6.97 1.31
C ILE A 40 3.19 5.62 1.41
N ALA A 41 2.78 5.22 2.61
CA ALA A 41 2.09 3.94 2.80
C ALA A 41 0.69 3.91 2.16
N ARG A 42 -0.03 5.03 2.14
CA ARG A 42 -1.29 5.18 1.38
C ARG A 42 -1.06 5.11 -0.13
N SER A 43 0.00 5.75 -0.63
CA SER A 43 0.36 5.66 -2.05
C SER A 43 0.75 4.22 -2.46
N ALA A 44 1.41 3.48 -1.56
CA ALA A 44 1.69 2.06 -1.76
C ALA A 44 0.41 1.20 -1.73
N PHE A 45 -0.52 1.51 -0.82
CA PHE A 45 -1.84 0.87 -0.77
C PHE A 45 -2.61 1.09 -2.07
N ASP A 46 -2.77 2.35 -2.48
CA ASP A 46 -3.49 2.72 -3.70
C ASP A 46 -2.80 2.13 -4.92
N GLY A 47 -1.47 2.21 -4.98
CA GLY A 47 -0.67 1.55 -6.01
C GLY A 47 -1.01 0.07 -6.11
N ALA A 48 -0.91 -0.69 -5.03
CA ALA A 48 -1.24 -2.11 -5.05
C ALA A 48 -2.73 -2.37 -5.38
N PHE A 49 -3.67 -1.57 -4.85
CA PHE A 49 -5.10 -1.72 -5.14
C PHE A 49 -5.43 -1.50 -6.63
N PHE A 50 -4.82 -0.48 -7.25
CA PHE A 50 -5.04 -0.15 -8.67
C PHE A 50 -4.18 -0.98 -9.63
N TYR A 51 -2.96 -1.37 -9.25
CA TYR A 51 -2.08 -2.23 -10.05
C TYR A 51 -2.52 -3.69 -10.04
N ASP A 52 -3.14 -4.21 -8.97
CA ASP A 52 -3.77 -5.53 -8.96
C ASP A 52 -5.04 -5.57 -9.85
N LEU A 53 -5.67 -4.40 -10.09
CA LEU A 53 -6.66 -4.18 -11.15
C LEU A 53 -6.05 -3.94 -12.54
N SER A 54 -4.75 -3.64 -12.62
CA SER A 54 -4.05 -3.23 -13.83
C SER A 54 -2.85 -4.10 -14.21
N PRO A 55 -2.97 -5.45 -14.33
CA PRO A 55 -2.03 -6.17 -15.20
C PRO A 55 -2.15 -5.75 -16.68
N ASN A 56 -3.13 -4.91 -17.04
CA ASN A 56 -3.35 -4.44 -18.42
C ASN A 56 -2.78 -3.05 -18.76
N LEU A 57 -2.24 -2.26 -17.81
CA LEU A 57 -1.50 -1.04 -18.17
C LEU A 57 0.00 -1.36 -18.32
N LYS A 58 0.25 -2.11 -19.38
CA LYS A 58 1.47 -2.18 -20.18
C LYS A 58 2.51 -1.11 -19.79
N ARG A 59 3.67 -1.55 -19.28
CA ARG A 59 4.94 -0.84 -19.53
C ARG A 59 5.03 -0.68 -21.05
N ARG A 60 4.66 0.47 -21.59
CA ARG A 60 5.09 0.89 -22.93
C ARG A 60 6.36 1.68 -22.69
N ASP A 61 7.46 0.94 -22.76
CA ASP A 61 8.74 1.47 -23.24
C ASP A 61 8.53 2.04 -24.66
#